data_AF-A0A662BQX1-F1
#
_entry.id   AF-A0A662BQX1-F1
#
_cell.length_a   1.000
_cell.length_b   1.000
_cell.length_c   1.000
_cell.angle_alpha   90.00
_cell.angle_beta   90.00
_cell.angle_gamma   90.00
#
_symmetry.space_group_name_H-M   'P 1'
#
loop_
_entity.id
_entity.type
_entity.pdbx_description
1 polymer ?
#
loop_
_entity_poly.entity_id
_entity_poly.type
_entity_poly.pdbx_seq_one_letter_code
_entity_poly.pdbx_strand_id
1 'polypeptide(L)'
;MSTPAIISIEKFPNFYLYKHWDGFPENTLGWLEDFNQRFIMNRGADENENQYKAAQLVRSSVFEGPTFHLDPSHYTGWGIVTDDNWYADYHYVLKLDGTVEVIDL
;
A
#
# COMPACT_ATOMS: atom_id res chain seq x y z
N MET A 1 -5.65 8.49 17.58
CA MET A 1 -5.27 9.38 16.46
C MET A 1 -5.28 8.50 15.22
N SER A 2 -6.01 8.87 14.17
CA SER A 2 -5.97 8.13 12.91
C SER A 2 -4.73 8.56 12.15
N THR A 3 -3.91 7.60 11.72
CA THR A 3 -2.73 7.86 10.89
C THR A 3 -3.06 7.47 9.44
N PRO A 4 -3.54 8.40 8.60
CA PRO A 4 -3.82 8.09 7.22
C PRO A 4 -2.54 7.90 6.39
N ALA A 5 -2.62 7.05 5.37
CA ALA A 5 -1.55 6.86 4.40
C ALA A 5 -2.07 6.81 2.96
N ILE A 6 -1.25 7.28 2.03
CA ILE A 6 -1.42 7.08 0.60
C ILE A 6 -0.39 6.06 0.14
N ILE A 7 -0.83 5.13 -0.71
CA ILE A 7 0.01 4.10 -1.29
C ILE A 7 -0.07 4.20 -2.81
N SER A 8 1.09 4.29 -3.45
CA SER A 8 1.25 4.33 -4.90
C SER A 8 2.17 3.21 -5.37
N ILE A 9 2.06 2.85 -6.65
CA ILE A 9 2.90 1.82 -7.27
C ILE A 9 3.72 2.49 -8.37
N GLU A 10 5.03 2.25 -8.37
CA GLU A 10 5.94 2.83 -9.35
C GLU A 10 5.48 2.51 -10.78
N LYS A 11 5.44 3.56 -11.63
CA LYS A 11 4.96 3.50 -13.03
C LYS A 11 3.52 3.01 -13.19
N PHE A 12 2.70 3.10 -12.14
CA PHE A 12 1.26 2.89 -12.23
C PHE A 12 0.51 4.23 -12.15
N PRO A 13 -0.04 4.74 -13.27
CA PRO A 13 -0.54 6.11 -13.31
C PRO A 13 -1.90 6.31 -12.61
N ASN A 14 -2.08 7.52 -12.08
CA ASN A 14 -3.34 8.18 -11.73
C ASN A 14 -4.27 7.44 -10.75
N PHE A 15 -3.69 6.64 -9.86
CA PHE A 15 -4.44 5.97 -8.81
C PHE A 15 -3.60 5.80 -7.56
N TYR A 16 -4.20 6.15 -6.43
CA TYR A 16 -3.65 5.99 -5.10
C TYR A 16 -4.62 5.18 -4.24
N LEU A 17 -4.06 4.26 -3.46
CA LEU A 17 -4.78 3.60 -2.39
C LEU A 17 -4.69 4.45 -1.13
N TYR A 18 -5.83 4.92 -0.64
CA TYR A 18 -5.93 5.62 0.63
C TYR A 18 -6.23 4.63 1.75
N LYS A 19 -5.43 4.63 2.80
CA LYS A 19 -5.67 3.87 4.03
C LYS A 19 -5.98 4.87 5.14
N HIS A 20 -7.22 4.84 5.66
CA HIS A 20 -7.68 5.85 6.61
C HIS A 20 -7.07 5.72 8.02
N TRP A 21 -6.85 4.48 8.48
CA TRP A 21 -6.38 4.20 9.83
C TRP A 21 -5.18 3.25 9.80
N ASP A 22 -4.30 3.37 10.80
CA ASP A 22 -3.10 2.54 10.97
C ASP A 22 -2.11 2.59 9.81
N GLY A 23 -1.94 3.76 9.16
CA GLY A 23 -0.83 4.03 8.24
C GLY A 23 0.55 4.11 8.92
N PHE A 24 0.65 3.66 10.18
CA PHE A 24 1.83 3.76 11.02
C PHE A 24 2.99 2.95 10.42
N PRO A 25 4.23 3.50 10.40
CA PRO A 25 5.36 2.85 9.73
C PRO A 25 5.67 1.45 10.26
N GLU A 26 5.60 1.22 11.57
CA GLU A 26 6.05 -0.06 12.14
C GLU A 26 5.29 -1.29 11.63
N ASN A 27 4.00 -1.15 11.32
CA ASN A 27 3.16 -2.24 10.81
C ASN A 27 2.91 -2.15 9.31
N THR A 28 2.53 -0.95 8.81
CA THR A 28 2.20 -0.76 7.40
C THR A 28 3.44 -0.86 6.52
N LEU A 29 4.58 -0.28 6.92
CA LEU A 29 5.81 -0.37 6.11
C LEU A 29 6.29 -1.82 6.01
N GLY A 30 6.38 -2.53 7.14
CA GLY A 30 6.84 -3.93 7.15
C GLY A 30 5.94 -4.85 6.31
N TRP A 31 4.62 -4.63 6.36
CA TRP A 31 3.69 -5.32 5.49
C TRP A 31 3.89 -5.00 4.00
N LEU A 32 4.02 -3.71 3.65
CA LEU A 32 4.21 -3.29 2.26
C LEU A 32 5.54 -3.80 1.70
N GLU A 33 6.61 -3.82 2.50
CA GLU A 33 7.91 -4.38 2.11
C GLU A 33 7.82 -5.88 1.83
N ASP A 34 7.26 -6.66 2.77
CA ASP A 34 7.07 -8.09 2.60
C ASP A 34 6.16 -8.41 1.39
N PHE A 35 5.04 -7.70 1.26
CA PHE A 35 4.15 -7.83 0.12
C PHE A 35 4.87 -7.54 -1.19
N ASN A 36 5.58 -6.41 -1.29
CA ASN A 36 6.20 -5.98 -2.54
C ASN A 36 7.30 -6.96 -2.99
N GLN A 37 8.14 -7.38 -2.04
CA GLN A 37 9.18 -8.38 -2.29
C GLN A 37 8.57 -9.70 -2.76
N ARG A 38 7.58 -10.24 -2.04
CA ARG A 38 6.93 -11.50 -2.44
C ARG A 38 6.24 -11.38 -3.78
N PHE A 39 5.56 -10.27 -4.06
CA PHE A 39 4.89 -10.07 -5.35
C PHE A 39 5.90 -10.13 -6.49
N ILE A 40 7.01 -9.38 -6.38
CA ILE A 40 8.05 -9.33 -7.41
C ILE A 40 8.79 -10.65 -7.55
N MET A 41 9.09 -11.35 -6.46
CA MET A 41 9.71 -12.68 -6.52
C MET A 41 8.84 -13.70 -7.24
N ASN A 42 7.51 -13.64 -7.09
CA ASN A 42 6.59 -14.64 -7.64
C ASN A 42 6.02 -14.28 -9.02
N ARG A 43 5.90 -12.99 -9.35
CA ARG A 43 5.31 -12.53 -10.63
C ARG A 43 6.25 -11.73 -11.51
N GLY A 44 7.34 -11.21 -10.96
CA GLY A 44 8.28 -10.34 -11.66
C GLY A 44 8.02 -8.85 -11.41
N ALA A 45 8.93 -8.03 -11.94
CA ALA A 45 8.97 -6.57 -11.80
C ALA A 45 8.35 -5.81 -13.00
N ASP A 46 7.48 -6.47 -13.77
CA ASP A 46 6.89 -5.88 -14.97
C ASP A 46 5.80 -4.85 -14.61
N GLU A 47 5.91 -3.64 -15.15
CA GLU A 47 4.92 -2.57 -14.97
C GLU A 47 3.52 -2.94 -15.50
N ASN A 48 3.44 -3.85 -16.48
CA ASN A 48 2.16 -4.38 -16.98
C ASN A 48 1.39 -5.18 -15.92
N GLU A 49 2.07 -5.67 -14.87
CA GLU A 49 1.47 -6.40 -13.76
C GLU A 49 0.97 -5.48 -12.63
N ASN A 50 1.19 -4.17 -12.71
CA ASN A 50 0.86 -3.25 -11.63
C ASN A 50 -0.65 -3.21 -11.29
N GLN A 51 -1.52 -3.47 -12.27
CA GLN A 51 -2.96 -3.63 -12.04
C GLN A 51 -3.25 -4.84 -11.13
N TYR A 52 -2.56 -5.96 -11.36
CA TYR A 52 -2.65 -7.14 -10.50
C TYR A 52 -2.01 -6.89 -9.14
N LYS A 53 -0.91 -6.15 -9.08
CA LYS A 53 -0.26 -5.74 -7.84
C LYS A 53 -1.19 -4.92 -6.96
N ALA A 54 -1.88 -3.92 -7.51
CA ALA A 54 -2.87 -3.12 -6.79
C ALA A 54 -4.02 -3.99 -6.24
N ALA A 55 -4.57 -4.88 -7.08
CA ALA A 55 -5.65 -5.77 -6.65
C ALA A 55 -5.19 -6.76 -5.56
N GLN A 56 -4.00 -7.33 -5.69
CA GLN A 56 -3.44 -8.25 -4.70
C GLN A 56 -3.05 -7.55 -3.41
N LEU A 57 -2.63 -6.29 -3.45
CA LEU A 57 -2.33 -5.50 -2.25
C LEU A 57 -3.57 -5.31 -1.38
N VAL A 58 -4.70 -4.92 -1.98
CA VAL A 58 -5.96 -4.80 -1.26
C VAL A 58 -6.38 -6.16 -0.68
N ARG A 59 -6.25 -7.22 -1.48
CA ARG A 59 -6.63 -8.57 -1.07
C ARG A 59 -5.73 -9.12 0.04
N SER A 60 -4.42 -8.92 -0.03
CA SER A 60 -3.45 -9.36 0.96
C SER A 60 -3.67 -8.67 2.30
N SER A 61 -4.08 -7.40 2.30
CA SER A 61 -4.37 -6.66 3.54
C SER A 61 -5.40 -7.37 4.44
N VAL A 62 -6.35 -8.09 3.84
CA VAL A 62 -7.38 -8.85 4.57
C VAL A 62 -6.81 -10.16 5.10
N PHE A 63 -6.05 -10.89 4.28
CA PHE A 63 -5.48 -12.19 4.68
C PHE A 63 -4.37 -12.06 5.71
N GLU A 64 -3.55 -11.02 5.58
CA GLU A 64 -2.33 -10.79 6.36
C GLU A 64 -2.57 -9.80 7.49
N GLY A 65 -3.78 -9.24 7.58
CA GLY A 65 -4.20 -8.34 8.65
C GLY A 65 -3.91 -8.89 10.05
N PRO A 66 -4.21 -10.17 10.37
CA PRO A 66 -3.85 -10.74 11.66
C PRO A 66 -2.34 -10.82 11.93
N THR A 67 -1.52 -10.98 10.88
CA THR A 67 -0.07 -11.13 11.01
C THR A 67 0.62 -9.78 11.22
N PHE A 68 0.20 -8.76 10.48
CA PHE A 68 0.78 -7.41 10.54
C PHE A 68 -0.05 -6.44 11.39
N HIS A 69 -1.06 -6.94 12.11
CA HIS A 69 -1.97 -6.13 12.93
C HIS A 69 -2.67 -5.01 12.16
N LEU A 70 -2.98 -5.23 10.87
CA LEU A 70 -3.68 -4.24 10.06
C LEU A 70 -5.11 -4.06 10.54
N ASP A 71 -5.59 -2.81 10.57
CA ASP A 71 -6.95 -2.44 10.96
C ASP A 71 -8.04 -3.36 10.34
N PRO A 72 -8.78 -4.16 11.15
CA PRO A 72 -9.84 -5.06 10.68
C PRO A 72 -11.22 -4.39 10.60
N SER A 73 -11.28 -3.07 10.79
CA SER A 73 -12.53 -2.33 10.84
C SER A 73 -13.40 -2.53 9.60
N HIS A 74 -14.70 -2.66 9.84
CA HIS A 74 -15.71 -2.72 8.77
C HIS A 74 -16.08 -1.33 8.24
N TYR A 75 -15.64 -0.26 8.89
CA TYR A 75 -16.10 1.12 8.63
C TYR A 75 -14.96 2.09 8.31
N THR A 76 -13.73 1.76 8.73
CA THR A 76 -12.50 2.43 8.32
C THR A 76 -11.73 1.47 7.43
N GLY A 77 -11.17 1.95 6.33
CA GLY A 77 -10.60 1.03 5.36
C GLY A 77 -9.91 1.70 4.19
N TRP A 78 -10.04 1.04 3.05
CA TRP A 78 -9.39 1.39 1.80
C TRP A 78 -10.26 2.31 0.95
N GLY A 79 -9.65 3.37 0.45
CA GLY A 79 -10.22 4.29 -0.52
C GLY A 79 -9.43 4.26 -1.82
N ILE A 80 -10.12 4.62 -2.91
CA ILE A 80 -9.50 4.93 -4.19
C ILE A 80 -9.49 6.44 -4.32
N VAL A 81 -8.32 7.05 -4.45
CA VAL A 81 -8.17 8.49 -4.71
C VAL A 81 -7.39 8.73 -5.99
N THR A 82 -7.78 9.76 -6.73
CA THR A 82 -7.22 10.11 -8.05
C THR A 82 -6.39 11.39 -8.02
N ASP A 83 -6.31 12.04 -6.86
CA ASP A 83 -5.61 13.29 -6.61
C ASP A 83 -4.62 13.05 -5.47
N ASP A 84 -3.42 13.61 -5.60
CA ASP A 84 -2.36 13.56 -4.60
C ASP A 84 -2.60 14.54 -3.44
N ASN A 85 -3.54 15.49 -3.58
CA ASN A 85 -3.92 16.44 -2.53
C ASN A 85 -4.80 15.87 -1.41
N TRP A 86 -4.87 14.55 -1.25
CA TRP A 86 -5.63 13.94 -0.17
C TRP A 86 -4.83 13.95 1.14
N TYR A 87 -5.47 14.27 2.26
CA TYR A 87 -4.78 14.33 3.56
C TYR A 87 -4.26 12.95 3.96
N ALA A 88 -2.94 12.82 4.06
CA ALA A 88 -2.24 11.65 4.56
C ALA A 88 -1.03 12.07 5.41
N ASP A 89 -0.69 11.27 6.41
CA ASP A 89 0.51 11.49 7.22
C ASP A 89 1.74 10.82 6.58
N TYR A 90 1.52 9.82 5.72
CA TYR A 90 2.57 9.06 5.04
C TYR A 90 2.21 8.80 3.58
N HIS A 91 3.21 8.83 2.70
CA HIS A 91 3.09 8.36 1.32
C HIS A 91 4.10 7.25 1.04
N TYR A 92 3.60 6.05 0.76
CA TYR A 92 4.39 4.89 0.39
C TYR A 92 4.41 4.67 -1.12
N VAL A 93 5.57 4.36 -1.69
CA VAL A 93 5.73 3.99 -3.09
C VAL A 93 6.30 2.58 -3.20
N LEU A 94 5.50 1.64 -3.72
CA LEU A 94 5.97 0.28 -4.01
C LEU A 94 6.80 0.29 -5.30
N LYS A 95 8.12 0.17 -5.16
CA LYS A 95 9.07 0.16 -6.27
C LYS A 95 9.06 -1.16 -7.02
N LEU A 96 9.51 -1.14 -8.27
CA LEU A 96 9.66 -2.32 -9.13
C LEU A 96 10.85 -3.18 -8.74
N ASP A 97 11.79 -2.67 -7.94
CA ASP A 97 12.94 -3.43 -7.42
C ASP A 97 12.62 -4.25 -6.15
N GLY A 98 11.40 -4.16 -5.64
CA GLY A 98 10.97 -4.88 -4.43
C GLY A 98 10.99 -4.03 -3.16
N THR A 99 11.55 -2.82 -3.22
CA THR A 99 11.63 -1.92 -2.05
C THR A 99 10.38 -1.05 -1.90
N VAL A 100 10.22 -0.42 -0.75
CA VAL A 100 9.18 0.59 -0.51
C VAL A 100 9.88 1.90 -0.13
N GLU A 101 9.55 2.97 -0.85
CA GLU A 101 10.00 4.32 -0.51
C GLU A 101 8.93 5.02 0.35
N VAL A 102 9.36 5.73 1.38
CA VAL A 102 8.51 6.62 2.19
C VAL A 102 8.81 8.05 1.79
N ILE A 103 7.79 8.77 1.33
CA ILE A 103 7.85 10.19 0.98
C ILE A 103 7.31 11.00 2.16
N ASP A 104 8.09 11.97 2.61
CA ASP A 104 7.66 12.98 3.57
C ASP A 104 6.66 13.93 2.90
N LEU A 105 5.46 14.06 3.48
CA LEU A 105 4.35 14.89 2.99
C LEU A 105 4.34 16.30 3.61
#